data_AF-A0A7Z0ECK7-F1
#
_entry.id   AF-A0A7Z0ECK7-F1
#
_cell.length_a   1.000
_cell.length_b   1.000
_cell.length_c   1.000
_cell.angle_alpha   90.00
_cell.angle_beta   90.00
_cell.angle_gamma   90.00
#
_symmetry.space_group_name_H-M   'P 1'
#
loop_
_entity.id
_entity.type
_entity.pdbx_description
1 polymer ?
#
loop_
_entity_poly.entity_id
_entity_poly.type
_entity_poly.pdbx_seq_one_letter_code
_entity_poly.pdbx_strand_id
1 'polypeptide(L)' 'MIFDENELRLTVKKIADLDALRVTRVQYRDRQIRAGLAAGFTWKQLQDITGLTPRAIALAIKRV' A
#
# COMPACT_ATOMS: atom_id res chain seq x y z
N MET A 1 -14.81 -10.19 -30.68
CA MET A 1 -13.88 -9.18 -30.12
C MET A 1 -12.49 -9.76 -30.25
N ILE A 2 -11.72 -9.34 -31.26
CA ILE A 2 -10.32 -9.75 -31.39
C ILE A 2 -9.55 -8.78 -30.50
N PHE A 3 -8.96 -9.26 -29.41
CA PHE A 3 -8.07 -8.44 -28.61
C PHE A 3 -6.80 -8.18 -29.43
N ASP A 4 -6.46 -6.91 -29.65
CA ASP A 4 -5.16 -6.56 -30.23
C ASP A 4 -4.08 -6.99 -29.23
N GLU A 5 -3.20 -7.90 -29.64
CA GLU A 5 -2.11 -8.40 -28.81
C GLU A 5 -1.24 -7.26 -28.27
N ASN A 6 -1.07 -6.18 -29.05
CA ASN A 6 -0.34 -5.00 -28.62
C ASN A 6 -1.08 -4.24 -27.51
N GLU A 7 -2.40 -4.09 -27.63
CA GLU A 7 -3.23 -3.44 -26.60
C GLU A 7 -3.20 -4.24 -25.28
N LEU A 8 -3.27 -5.57 -25.36
CA LEU A 8 -3.15 -6.44 -24.19
C LEU A 8 -1.77 -6.29 -23.53
N ARG A 9 -0.70 -6.29 -24.33
CA ARG A 9 0.68 -6.14 -23.82
C ARG A 9 0.90 -4.80 -23.13
N LEU A 10 0.39 -3.72 -23.71
CA LEU A 10 0.45 -2.37 -23.11
C LEU A 10 -0.35 -2.31 -21.80
N THR A 11 -1.53 -2.95 -21.76
CA THR A 11 -2.36 -3.02 -20.57
C THR A 11 -1.67 -3.76 -19.43
N VAL A 12 -1.09 -4.93 -19.70
CA VAL A 12 -0.34 -5.71 -18.71
C VAL A 12 0.86 -4.92 -18.18
N LYS A 13 1.61 -4.25 -19.06
CA LYS A 13 2.73 -3.39 -18.64
C LYS A 13 2.26 -2.27 -17.71
N LYS A 14 1.18 -1.57 -18.06
CA LYS A 14 0.62 -0.50 -17.23
C LYS A 14 0.15 -1.02 -15.86
N ILE A 15 -0.44 -2.20 -15.79
CA ILE A 15 -0.82 -2.83 -14.52
C ILE A 15 0.42 -3.12 -13.68
N ALA A 16 1.47 -3.67 -14.27
CA ALA A 16 2.73 -3.94 -13.56
C ALA A 16 3.36 -2.66 -13.00
N ASP A 17 3.41 -1.59 -13.81
CA ASP A 17 3.94 -0.29 -13.38
C ASP A 17 3.11 0.32 -12.22
N LEU A 18 1.77 0.21 -12.30
CA LEU A 18 0.88 0.66 -11.23
C LEU A 18 1.03 -0.17 -9.96
N ASP A 19 1.27 -1.47 -10.07
CA ASP A 19 1.50 -2.34 -8.92
C ASP A 19 2.84 -2.01 -8.24
N ALA A 20 3.90 -1.76 -9.02
CA ALA A 20 5.17 -1.29 -8.48
C ALA A 20 5.00 0.04 -7.71
N LEU A 21 4.26 1.00 -8.29
CA LEU A 21 3.96 2.26 -7.61
C LEU A 21 3.14 2.06 -6.34
N ARG A 22 2.15 1.15 -6.37
CA ARG A 22 1.36 0.78 -5.20
C ARG A 22 2.25 0.22 -4.09
N VAL A 23 3.19 -0.66 -4.42
CA VAL A 23 4.14 -1.24 -3.46
C VAL A 23 4.94 -0.14 -2.76
N THR A 24 5.52 0.80 -3.52
CA THR A 24 6.28 1.92 -2.95
C THR A 24 5.42 2.78 -2.02
N ARG A 25 4.17 3.08 -2.40
CA ARG A 25 3.24 3.86 -1.56
C ARG A 25 2.86 3.12 -0.28
N VAL A 26 2.62 1.81 -0.36
CA VAL A 26 2.33 0.97 0.82
C VAL A 26 3.54 0.95 1.76
N GLN A 27 4.75 0.74 1.25
CA GLN A 27 5.97 0.79 2.05
C GLN A 27 6.18 2.15 2.72
N TYR A 28 5.93 3.25 2.00
CA TYR A 28 6.00 4.58 2.59
C TYR A 28 5.00 4.75 3.73
N ARG A 29 3.73 4.41 3.53
CA ARG A 29 2.71 4.46 4.58
C ARG A 29 3.08 3.59 5.77
N ASP A 30 3.55 2.37 5.53
CA ASP A 30 3.92 1.43 6.59
C ASP A 30 5.10 1.98 7.43
N ARG A 31 6.06 2.67 6.79
CA ARG A 31 7.11 3.43 7.51
C ARG A 31 6.54 4.55 8.39
N GLN A 32 5.58 5.33 7.89
CA GLN A 32 4.94 6.40 8.66
C GLN A 32 4.15 5.85 9.87
N ILE A 33 3.46 4.73 9.71
CA ILE A 33 2.75 4.04 10.81
C ILE A 33 3.73 3.64 11.91
N ARG A 34 4.87 3.03 11.55
CA ARG A 34 5.91 2.65 12.52
C ARG A 34 6.52 3.86 13.22
N ALA A 35 6.79 4.94 12.48
CA ALA A 35 7.29 6.18 13.05
C ALA A 35 6.30 6.79 14.04
N GLY A 36 5.01 6.79 13.72
CA GLY A 36 3.94 7.23 14.63
C GLY A 36 3.90 6.41 15.92
N LEU A 37 3.96 5.08 15.82
CA LEU A 37 4.05 4.20 17.00
C LEU A 37 5.28 4.50 17.86
N ALA A 38 6.44 4.70 17.24
CA ALA A 38 7.68 5.05 17.94
C ALA A 38 7.60 6.42 18.61
N ALA A 39 6.82 7.36 18.04
CA ALA A 39 6.53 8.66 18.63
C ALA A 39 5.43 8.62 19.71
N GLY A 40 4.90 7.44 20.05
CA GLY A 40 3.91 7.27 21.13
C GLY A 40 2.44 7.35 20.69
N PHE A 41 2.15 7.37 19.40
CA PHE A 41 0.77 7.32 18.92
C PHE A 41 0.13 5.98 19.28
N THR A 42 -1.12 6.03 19.72
CA THR A 42 -1.91 4.83 19.98
C THR A 42 -2.40 4.18 18.69
N TRP A 43 -2.71 2.88 18.76
CA TRP A 43 -3.33 2.16 17.65
C TRP A 43 -4.65 2.80 17.19
N LYS A 44 -5.43 3.37 18.10
CA LYS A 44 -6.70 4.02 17.74
C LYS A 44 -6.45 5.31 16.94
N GLN A 45 -5.54 6.17 17.40
CA GLN A 45 -5.18 7.39 16.68
C GLN A 45 -4.66 7.09 15.26
N LEU A 46 -3.85 6.05 15.10
CA LEU A 46 -3.36 5.66 13.78
C LEU A 46 -4.49 5.15 12.87
N GLN A 47 -5.48 4.43 13.40
CA GLN A 47 -6.66 4.02 12.62
C GLN A 47 -7.48 5.23 12.20
N ASP A 48 -7.70 6.18 13.11
CA ASP A 48 -8.46 7.40 12.83
C ASP A 48 -7.78 8.26 11.75
N ILE A 49 -6.45 8.42 11.81
CA ILE A 49 -5.68 9.19 10.83
C ILE A 49 -5.62 8.50 9.46
N THR A 50 -5.40 7.18 9.45
CA THR A 50 -5.12 6.44 8.21
C THR A 50 -6.36 5.82 7.57
N GLY A 51 -7.48 5.76 8.29
CA GLY A 51 -8.68 5.01 7.90
C GLY A 51 -8.48 3.49 7.84
N LEU A 52 -7.36 2.98 8.36
CA LEU A 52 -7.04 1.56 8.30
C LEU A 52 -7.74 0.79 9.42
N THR A 53 -8.07 -0.47 9.12
CA THR A 53 -8.55 -1.40 10.14
C THR A 53 -7.41 -1.87 11.06
N PRO A 54 -7.70 -2.42 12.26
CA PRO A 54 -6.67 -2.94 13.15
C PRO A 54 -5.75 -3.96 12.46
N ARG A 55 -6.34 -4.83 11.62
CA ARG A 55 -5.59 -5.83 10.85
C ARG A 55 -4.63 -5.19 9.86
N ALA A 56 -5.04 -4.12 9.19
CA ALA A 56 -4.19 -3.43 8.22
C ALA A 56 -3.01 -2.72 8.89
N ILE A 57 -3.22 -2.14 10.09
CA ILE A 57 -2.12 -1.60 10.91
C ILE A 57 -1.18 -2.72 11.36
N ALA A 58 -1.70 -3.84 11.84
CA ALA A 58 -0.88 -4.98 12.22
C ALA A 58 -0.01 -5.49 11.05
N LEU A 59 -0.56 -5.53 9.82
CA LEU A 59 0.19 -5.88 8.62
C LEU A 59 1.29 -4.87 8.29
N ALA A 60 1.01 -3.57 8.44
CA ALA A 60 2.00 -2.52 8.22
C ALA A 60 3.21 -2.64 9.17
N ILE A 61 2.97 -3.08 10.41
CA ILE A 61 4.05 -3.35 11.37
C ILE A 61 4.84 -4.61 10.99
N LYS A 62 4.15 -5.67 10.54
CA LYS A 62 4.74 -6.99 10.27
C LYS A 62 5.50 -7.12 8.95
N ARG A 63 5.17 -6.33 7.92
CA ARG A 63 5.80 -6.40 6.59
C ARG A 63 7.22 -5.81 6.63
N VAL A 64 8.19 -6.58 7.11
CA VAL A 64 9.63 -6.26 6.99
C VAL A 64 10.20 -7.07 5.85
#